data_AF-A0A9D8NY56-F1
#
_entry.id   AF-A0A9D8NY56-F1
#
_cell.length_a   1.000
_cell.length_b   1.000
_cell.length_c   1.000
_cell.angle_alpha   90.00
_cell.angle_beta   90.00
_cell.angle_gamma   90.00
#
_symmetry.space_group_name_H-M   'P 1'
#
loop_
_entity.id
_entity.type
_entity.pdbx_description
1 polymer ?
#
loop_
_entity_poly.entity_id
_entity_poly.type
_entity_poly.pdbx_seq_one_letter_code
_entity_poly.pdbx_strand_id
1 'polypeptide(L)'
;MTRHVKNDELLKYQMDLLEEGKAKSIRQHLKRCRTCRSALDRAKADLHVIGGFNPEMEIIVPPLPTSSSSRVQSFLRVAAILAIGFLLGVLTSESLRSPAVEIVPQHFVGSPPATTVGQFTVCP
;
A
#
# COMPACT_ATOMS: atom_id res chain seq x y z
N MET A 1 12.13 21.09 -50.89
CA MET A 1 11.02 21.10 -49.92
C MET A 1 11.57 20.70 -48.55
N THR A 2 11.76 21.65 -47.65
CA THR A 2 12.18 21.34 -46.27
C THR A 2 10.96 20.88 -45.48
N ARG A 3 10.97 19.63 -45.01
CA ARG A 3 9.94 19.10 -44.13
C ARG A 3 9.95 19.89 -42.82
N HIS A 4 8.85 20.57 -42.50
CA HIS A 4 8.69 21.32 -41.26
C HIS A 4 8.35 20.39 -40.10
N VAL A 5 8.75 20.78 -38.89
CA VAL A 5 8.39 20.10 -37.64
C VAL A 5 6.92 20.36 -37.33
N LYS A 6 6.20 19.35 -36.84
CA LYS A 6 4.78 19.49 -36.47
C LYS A 6 4.64 20.38 -35.24
N ASN A 7 3.54 21.13 -35.14
CA ASN A 7 3.28 22.02 -34.00
C ASN A 7 3.28 21.26 -32.66
N ASP A 8 2.69 20.06 -32.62
CA ASP A 8 2.66 19.23 -31.41
C ASP A 8 4.06 18.83 -30.92
N GLU A 9 4.99 18.59 -31.86
CA GLU A 9 6.38 18.27 -31.52
C GLU A 9 7.14 19.50 -31.01
N LEU A 10 6.86 20.68 -31.56
CA LEU A 10 7.40 21.95 -31.04
C LEU A 10 6.88 22.26 -29.64
N LEU A 11 5.61 21.97 -29.37
CA LEU A 11 5.02 22.16 -28.04
C LEU A 11 5.64 21.18 -27.03
N LYS A 12 5.76 19.90 -27.38
CA LYS A 12 6.45 18.90 -26.56
C LYS A 12 7.91 19.27 -26.31
N TYR A 13 8.58 19.85 -27.30
CA TYR A 13 9.94 20.39 -27.14
C TYR A 13 9.98 21.53 -26.12
N GLN A 14 9.02 22.46 -26.16
CA GLN A 14 8.95 23.59 -25.23
C GLN A 14 8.63 23.16 -23.79
N MET A 15 7.89 22.07 -23.61
CA MET A 15 7.56 21.48 -22.30
C MET A 15 8.60 20.47 -21.81
N ASP A 16 9.71 20.30 -22.52
CA ASP A 16 10.78 19.32 -22.21
C ASP A 16 10.30 17.87 -22.09
N LEU A 17 9.25 17.50 -22.86
CA LEU A 17 8.64 16.16 -22.87
C LEU A 17 9.23 15.24 -23.95
N LEU A 18 10.24 15.70 -24.70
CA LEU A 18 10.86 14.93 -25.78
C LEU A 18 12.11 14.21 -25.30
N GLU A 19 12.33 13.01 -25.84
CA GLU A 19 13.60 12.29 -25.73
C GLU A 19 14.76 13.16 -26.24
N GLU A 20 15.91 13.10 -25.57
CA GLU A 20 17.08 13.95 -25.86
C GLU A 20 17.52 13.90 -27.34
N GLY A 21 17.41 12.74 -28.00
CA GLY A 21 17.77 12.58 -29.41
C GLY A 21 16.87 13.41 -30.34
N LYS A 22 15.56 13.40 -30.10
CA LYS A 22 14.58 14.19 -30.88
C LYS A 22 14.71 15.67 -30.56
N ALA A 23 14.95 16.03 -29.30
CA ALA A 23 15.19 17.40 -28.87
C ALA A 23 16.42 18.02 -29.57
N LYS A 24 17.53 17.25 -29.71
CA LYS A 24 18.72 17.69 -30.45
C LYS A 24 18.43 17.92 -31.94
N SER A 25 17.69 17.00 -32.58
CA SER A 25 17.30 17.12 -33.99
C SER A 25 16.44 18.37 -34.26
N ILE A 26 15.42 18.59 -33.42
CA ILE A 26 14.55 19.78 -33.51
C ILE A 26 15.37 21.05 -33.27
N ARG A 27 16.25 21.07 -32.27
CA ARG A 27 17.14 22.22 -32.01
C ARG A 27 18.02 22.54 -33.23
N GLN A 28 18.53 21.52 -33.93
CA GLN A 28 19.30 21.73 -35.16
C GLN A 28 18.43 22.25 -36.31
N HIS A 29 17.19 21.76 -36.44
CA HIS A 29 16.23 22.26 -37.42
C HIS A 29 15.86 23.72 -37.18
N LEU A 30 15.58 24.11 -35.93
CA LEU A 30 15.21 25.48 -35.54
C LEU A 30 16.32 26.50 -35.81
N LYS A 31 17.60 26.07 -35.82
CA LYS A 31 18.72 26.93 -36.23
C LYS A 31 18.69 27.29 -37.71
N ARG A 32 18.09 26.45 -38.56
CA ARG A 32 18.08 26.60 -40.03
C ARG A 32 16.73 27.06 -40.56
N CYS A 33 15.62 26.71 -39.91
CA CYS A 33 14.27 27.02 -40.37
C CYS A 33 13.65 28.18 -39.58
N ARG A 34 13.54 29.36 -40.21
CA ARG A 34 12.90 30.55 -39.61
C ARG A 34 11.42 30.34 -39.31
N THR A 35 10.70 29.62 -40.17
CA THR A 35 9.26 29.35 -40.00
C THR A 35 8.96 28.56 -38.73
N CYS A 36 9.68 27.46 -38.49
CA CYS A 36 9.50 26.65 -37.29
C CYS A 36 9.93 27.41 -36.02
N ARG A 37 10.91 28.31 -36.12
CA ARG A 37 11.31 29.18 -35.02
C ARG A 37 10.19 30.15 -34.64
N SER A 38 9.62 30.84 -35.63
CA SER A 38 8.47 31.72 -35.40
C SER A 38 7.25 30.98 -34.84
N ALA A 39 7.01 29.73 -35.27
CA ALA A 39 5.95 28.90 -34.70
C ALA A 39 6.21 28.56 -33.22
N LEU A 40 7.45 28.21 -32.86
CA LEU A 40 7.86 27.98 -31.48
C LEU A 40 7.69 29.24 -30.62
N ASP A 41 8.10 30.41 -31.14
CA ASP A 41 7.97 31.68 -30.42
C ASP A 41 6.51 32.04 -30.12
N ARG A 42 5.60 31.76 -31.06
CA ARG A 42 4.14 31.90 -30.84
C ARG A 42 3.64 30.93 -29.77
N ALA A 43 3.97 29.66 -29.88
CA ALA A 43 3.59 28.67 -28.86
C ALA A 43 4.12 29.05 -27.46
N LYS A 44 5.32 29.63 -27.38
CA LYS A 44 5.88 30.14 -26.13
C LYS A 44 5.11 31.36 -25.61
N ALA A 45 4.71 32.28 -26.48
CA ALA A 45 3.87 33.41 -26.10
C ALA A 45 2.50 32.94 -25.58
N ASP A 46 1.87 31.99 -26.26
CA ASP A 46 0.59 31.41 -25.84
C ASP A 46 0.70 30.72 -24.47
N LEU A 47 1.76 29.93 -24.25
CA LEU A 47 2.04 29.33 -22.96
C LEU A 47 2.32 30.36 -21.86
N HIS A 48 2.96 31.49 -22.19
CA HIS A 48 3.18 32.56 -21.22
C HIS A 48 1.87 33.27 -20.86
N VAL A 49 0.95 33.44 -21.81
CA VAL A 49 -0.39 33.99 -21.52
C VAL A 49 -1.17 33.05 -20.60
N ILE A 50 -1.12 31.74 -20.86
CA ILE A 50 -1.79 30.73 -20.03
C ILE A 50 -1.12 30.63 -18.65
N GLY A 51 0.21 30.59 -18.58
CA GLY A 51 0.96 30.48 -17.33
C GLY A 51 1.01 31.79 -16.51
N GLY A 52 0.81 32.94 -17.15
CA GLY A 52 0.62 34.24 -16.49
C GLY A 52 -0.77 34.40 -15.88
N PHE A 53 -1.71 33.54 -16.25
CA PHE A 53 -2.94 33.35 -15.49
C PHE A 53 -2.56 32.51 -14.27
N ASN A 54 -2.10 33.16 -13.21
CA ASN A 54 -2.09 32.60 -11.88
C ASN A 54 -3.50 32.85 -11.35
N PRO A 55 -4.48 31.93 -11.54
CA PRO A 55 -5.72 32.08 -10.83
C PRO A 55 -5.30 32.15 -9.36
N GLU A 56 -5.73 33.19 -8.66
CA GLU A 56 -5.66 33.24 -7.21
C GLU A 56 -6.58 32.13 -6.72
N MET A 57 -6.07 30.91 -6.80
CA MET A 57 -6.71 29.72 -6.31
C MET A 57 -6.51 29.86 -4.83
N GLU A 58 -7.51 30.45 -4.15
CA GLU A 58 -7.70 30.22 -2.73
C GLU A 58 -7.79 28.71 -2.56
N ILE A 59 -6.63 28.07 -2.40
CA ILE A 59 -6.55 26.72 -1.88
C ILE A 59 -7.10 26.89 -0.49
N ILE A 60 -8.37 26.53 -0.29
CA ILE A 60 -8.91 26.23 1.03
C ILE A 60 -8.02 25.10 1.53
N VAL A 61 -6.92 25.45 2.19
CA VAL A 61 -5.99 24.48 2.76
C VAL A 61 -6.81 23.80 3.85
N PRO A 62 -7.22 22.52 3.68
CA PRO A 62 -7.88 21.84 4.78
C PRO A 62 -6.90 21.88 5.96
N PRO A 63 -7.35 22.21 7.17
CA PRO A 63 -6.46 22.27 8.32
C PRO A 63 -5.72 20.94 8.41
N LEU A 64 -4.39 20.99 8.31
CA LEU A 64 -3.55 19.82 8.52
C LEU A 64 -3.92 19.24 9.89
N PRO A 65 -4.21 17.93 9.99
CA PRO A 65 -4.53 17.33 11.27
C PRO A 65 -3.29 17.47 12.16
N THR A 66 -3.35 18.39 13.12
CA THR A 66 -2.41 18.42 14.24
C THR A 66 -2.65 17.12 14.99
N SER A 67 -1.82 16.11 14.69
CA SER A 67 -1.79 14.81 15.35
C SER A 67 -1.86 15.02 16.85
N SER A 68 -3.05 14.79 17.42
CA SER A 68 -3.28 14.92 18.84
C SER A 68 -2.45 13.83 19.54
N SER A 69 -1.42 14.25 20.27
CA SER A 69 -0.55 13.43 21.12
C SER A 69 -1.32 12.52 22.09
N SER A 70 -2.60 12.81 22.35
CA SER A 70 -3.47 12.03 23.24
C SER A 70 -3.71 10.58 22.78
N ARG A 71 -3.78 10.28 21.48
CA ARG A 71 -4.03 8.89 21.02
C ARG A 71 -2.81 7.99 21.27
N VAL A 72 -1.61 8.51 21.04
CA VAL A 72 -0.35 7.78 21.24
C VAL A 72 -0.17 7.40 22.72
N GLN A 73 -0.54 8.30 23.63
CA GLN A 73 -0.43 8.04 25.07
C GLN A 73 -1.36 6.90 25.54
N SER A 74 -2.56 6.79 24.98
CA SER A 74 -3.48 5.69 25.28
C SER A 74 -2.95 4.34 24.77
N PHE A 75 -2.41 4.29 23.55
CA PHE A 75 -1.80 3.06 23.02
C PHE A 75 -0.60 2.60 23.85
N LEU A 76 0.25 3.53 24.30
CA LEU A 76 1.39 3.22 25.18
C LEU A 76 0.96 2.62 26.52
N ARG A 77 -0.13 3.11 27.12
CA ARG A 77 -0.64 2.56 28.39
C ARG A 77 -1.14 1.12 28.23
N VAL A 78 -1.86 0.84 27.14
CA VAL A 78 -2.35 -0.53 26.87
C VAL A 78 -1.19 -1.49 26.61
N ALA A 79 -0.20 -1.07 25.82
CA ALA A 79 1.00 -1.86 25.56
C ALA A 79 1.80 -2.15 26.84
N ALA A 80 1.92 -1.18 27.75
CA ALA A 80 2.60 -1.37 29.03
C ALA A 80 1.89 -2.39 29.94
N ILE A 81 0.55 -2.34 30.01
CA ILE A 81 -0.24 -3.30 30.80
C ILE A 81 -0.06 -4.73 30.24
N LEU A 82 -0.09 -4.90 28.92
CA LEU A 82 0.13 -6.20 28.28
C LEU A 82 1.55 -6.73 28.54
N ALA A 83 2.57 -5.88 28.45
CA ALA A 83 3.95 -6.27 28.71
C ALA A 83 4.16 -6.73 30.15
N ILE A 84 3.59 -6.00 31.13
CA ILE A 84 3.67 -6.36 32.55
C ILE A 84 2.94 -7.68 32.80
N GLY A 85 1.72 -7.84 32.28
CA GLY A 85 0.96 -9.09 32.42
C GLY A 85 1.68 -10.30 31.82
N PHE A 86 2.31 -10.13 30.65
CA PHE A 86 3.10 -11.16 30.01
C PHE A 86 4.32 -11.57 30.86
N LEU A 87 5.05 -10.59 31.40
CA LEU A 87 6.21 -10.84 32.28
C LEU A 87 5.81 -11.59 33.55
N LEU A 88 4.72 -11.20 34.22
CA LEU A 88 4.22 -11.93 35.38
C LEU A 88 3.76 -13.35 35.02
N GLY A 89 3.12 -13.53 33.87
CA GLY A 89 2.71 -14.85 33.37
C GLY A 89 3.90 -15.79 33.14
N VAL A 90 4.97 -15.29 32.51
CA VAL A 90 6.19 -16.08 32.30
C VAL A 90 6.83 -16.48 33.63
N LEU A 91 6.99 -15.54 34.56
CA LEU A 91 7.59 -15.82 35.88
C LEU A 91 6.78 -16.84 36.70
N THR A 92 5.45 -16.76 36.65
CA THR A 92 4.58 -17.71 37.37
C THR A 92 4.52 -19.08 36.70
N SER A 93 4.66 -19.14 35.37
CA SER A 93 4.64 -20.41 34.63
C SER A 93 5.81 -21.33 34.99
N GLU A 94 6.98 -20.78 35.31
CA GLU A 94 8.11 -21.60 35.77
C GLU A 94 7.87 -22.20 37.16
N SER A 95 7.11 -21.50 38.01
CA SER A 95 6.84 -21.92 39.39
C SER A 95 5.76 -23.01 39.52
N LEU A 96 4.93 -23.21 38.49
CA LEU A 96 3.82 -24.18 38.47
C LEU A 96 4.18 -25.51 37.79
N ARG A 97 5.46 -25.73 37.48
CA ARG A 97 5.95 -27.00 36.94
C ARG A 97 5.95 -28.07 38.05
N SER A 98 4.77 -28.52 38.45
CA SER A 98 4.58 -29.64 39.36
C SER A 98 5.26 -30.90 38.81
N PRO A 99 5.86 -31.75 39.66
CA PRO A 99 6.52 -32.97 39.24
C PRO A 99 5.52 -33.91 38.57
N ALA A 100 5.93 -34.53 37.47
CA ALA A 100 5.12 -35.43 36.67
C ALA A 100 4.55 -36.56 37.54
N VAL A 101 3.22 -36.63 37.64
CA VAL A 101 2.53 -37.77 38.24
C VAL A 101 2.61 -38.91 37.23
N GLU A 102 3.37 -39.94 37.56
CA GLU A 102 3.52 -41.15 36.76
C GLU A 102 2.20 -41.95 36.79
N ILE A 103 1.48 -41.95 35.67
CA ILE A 103 0.22 -42.68 35.54
C ILE A 103 0.55 -44.12 35.12
N VAL A 104 0.44 -45.08 36.05
CA VAL A 104 0.58 -46.51 35.75
C VAL A 104 -0.69 -47.00 35.01
N PRO A 105 -0.60 -47.46 33.75
CA PRO A 105 -1.78 -47.90 33.00
C PRO A 105 -2.29 -49.26 33.50
N GLN A 106 -3.54 -49.31 33.97
CA GLN A 106 -4.23 -50.57 34.20
C GLN A 106 -4.81 -51.09 32.88
N HIS A 107 -4.25 -52.19 32.37
CA HIS A 107 -4.76 -52.86 31.18
C HIS A 107 -6.06 -53.60 31.49
N PHE A 108 -7.17 -53.11 30.95
CA PHE A 108 -8.48 -53.76 31.01
C PHE A 108 -8.54 -54.87 29.94
N VAL A 109 -8.61 -56.14 30.38
CA VAL A 109 -8.79 -57.29 29.47
C VAL A 109 -10.30 -57.46 29.24
N GLY A 110 -10.78 -57.05 28.07
CA GLY A 110 -12.18 -57.23 27.68
C GLY A 110 -12.46 -58.66 27.24
N SER A 111 -13.41 -59.35 27.90
CA SER A 111 -14.00 -60.59 27.42
C SER A 111 -15.04 -60.31 26.30
N PRO A 112 -15.14 -61.17 25.27
CA PRO A 112 -16.01 -60.91 24.13
C PRO A 112 -17.51 -61.05 24.49
N PRO A 113 -18.40 -60.25 23.88
CA PRO A 113 -19.82 -60.26 24.19
C PRO A 113 -20.51 -61.54 23.67
N ALA A 114 -21.44 -62.08 24.47
CA ALA A 114 -22.26 -63.22 24.10
C ALA A 114 -23.26 -62.86 22.99
N THR A 115 -23.11 -63.49 21.84
CA THR A 115 -24.03 -63.37 20.69
C THR A 115 -25.39 -63.99 21.05
N THR A 116 -26.36 -63.15 21.41
CA THR A 116 -27.75 -63.59 21.59
C THR A 116 -28.58 -63.07 20.42
N VAL A 117 -28.89 -63.95 19.48
CA VAL A 117 -29.72 -63.69 18.31
C VAL A 117 -31.17 -63.52 18.77
N GLY A 118 -31.68 -62.30 18.76
CA GLY A 118 -33.08 -62.00 19.05
C GLY A 118 -33.97 -62.31 17.86
N GLN A 119 -34.75 -63.39 17.94
CA GLN A 119 -35.88 -63.67 17.06
C GLN A 119 -36.99 -62.64 17.27
N PHE A 120 -37.39 -61.94 16.21
CA PHE A 120 -38.61 -61.14 16.20
C PHE A 120 -39.79 -62.06 15.86
N THR A 121 -40.65 -62.33 16.82
CA THR A 121 -41.95 -62.96 16.60
C THR A 121 -42.98 -61.90 16.19
N VAL A 122 -43.56 -62.11 15.01
CA VAL A 122 -44.74 -61.41 14.50
C VAL A 122 -45.98 -62.07 15.11
N CYS A 123 -46.95 -61.27 15.55
CA CYS A 123 -48.29 -61.71 15.96
C CYS A 123 -49.34 -60.62 15.62
N PRO A 124 -50.62 -60.99 15.49
CA PRO A 124 -51.41 -60.94 14.25
C PRO A 124 -52.17 -59.63 13.97
#